data_AF-A0A7J4J2H9-F1
#
_entry.id   AF-A0A7J4J2H9-F1
#
_cell.length_a   1.000
_cell.length_b   1.000
_cell.length_c   1.000
_cell.angle_alpha   90.00
_cell.angle_beta   90.00
_cell.angle_gamma   90.00
#
_symmetry.space_group_name_H-M   'P 1'
#
loop_
_entity.id
_entity.type
_entity.pdbx_description
1 polymer ?
#
loop_
_entity_poly.entity_id
_entity_poly.type
_entity_poly.pdbx_seq_one_letter_code
_entity_poly.pdbx_strand_id
1 'polypeptide(L)'
;MTLIDYFSILDSEDFPPTKAYVHSLGFKEVYQSSVAEARSHLEESLRRIGKIDRRELVRSLPHHPIDTSYFICILWGIPDSSKKVIDCSGYTNYTGWPGNPDQYSFVLQRVNTCGDGVIVLGMEEEHRRKTRGLKEFLKEGIDLRELNRRIQPRS
;
A
#
# COMPACT_ATOMS: atom_id res chain seq x y z
N MET A 1 -8.98 -8.79 -14.00
CA MET A 1 -8.52 -7.73 -13.08
C MET A 1 -7.12 -8.13 -12.61
N THR A 2 -6.12 -7.25 -12.71
CA THR A 2 -4.70 -7.62 -12.52
C THR A 2 -3.87 -6.48 -11.94
N LEU A 3 -2.89 -6.81 -11.11
CA LEU A 3 -1.81 -5.91 -10.78
C LEU A 3 -0.80 -5.86 -11.92
N ILE A 4 -0.36 -4.65 -12.26
CA ILE A 4 0.46 -4.40 -13.45
C ILE A 4 1.89 -3.98 -13.11
N ASP A 5 2.11 -3.45 -11.90
CA ASP A 5 3.43 -3.05 -11.43
C ASP A 5 3.47 -2.96 -9.90
N TYR A 6 4.66 -2.83 -9.34
CA TYR A 6 4.88 -2.43 -7.96
C TYR A 6 6.15 -1.59 -7.82
N PHE A 7 6.22 -0.76 -6.78
CA PHE A 7 7.43 -0.01 -6.46
C PHE A 7 7.56 0.20 -4.95
N SER A 8 8.77 0.52 -4.52
CA SER A 8 9.07 0.81 -3.12
C SER A 8 9.67 2.21 -2.96
N ILE A 9 9.32 2.86 -1.85
CA ILE A 9 9.91 4.10 -1.37
C ILE A 9 10.60 3.74 -0.06
N LEU A 10 11.92 3.60 -0.11
CA LEU A 10 12.72 3.06 1.01
C LEU A 10 13.12 4.14 2.01
N ASP A 11 13.40 5.34 1.52
CA ASP A 11 13.96 6.44 2.31
C ASP A 11 13.10 7.69 2.08
N SER A 12 12.44 8.17 3.13
CA SER A 12 11.68 9.42 3.16
C SER A 12 11.73 10.00 4.57
N GLU A 13 11.97 11.30 4.68
CA GLU A 13 11.91 12.02 5.96
C GLU A 13 10.47 12.37 6.36
N ASP A 14 9.56 12.42 5.38
CA ASP A 14 8.19 12.90 5.56
C ASP A 14 7.19 11.79 5.92
N PHE A 15 7.53 10.52 5.63
CA PHE A 15 6.61 9.38 5.83
C PHE A 15 7.36 8.03 5.91
N PRO A 16 6.78 7.01 6.56
CA PRO A 16 7.34 5.66 6.65
C PRO A 16 7.67 5.01 5.29
N PRO A 17 8.67 4.10 5.24
CA PRO A 17 8.92 3.28 4.07
C PRO A 17 7.65 2.63 3.54
N THR A 18 7.48 2.62 2.23
CA THR A 18 6.21 2.23 1.60
C THR A 18 6.46 1.30 0.42
N LYS A 19 5.71 0.20 0.38
CA LYS A 19 5.58 -0.68 -0.78
C LYS A 19 4.23 -0.43 -1.45
N ALA A 20 4.22 -0.30 -2.75
CA ALA A 20 3.05 0.14 -3.50
C ALA A 20 2.79 -0.79 -4.68
N TYR A 21 1.54 -1.21 -4.84
CA TYR A 21 1.06 -2.01 -5.97
C TYR A 21 0.19 -1.16 -6.88
N VAL A 22 0.38 -1.30 -8.19
CA VAL A 22 -0.43 -0.60 -9.19
C VAL A 22 -1.43 -1.58 -9.79
N HIS A 23 -2.71 -1.26 -9.62
CA HIS A 23 -3.81 -2.07 -10.08
C HIS A 23 -4.32 -1.59 -11.44
N SER A 24 -4.67 -2.51 -12.35
CA SER A 24 -5.06 -2.17 -13.73
C SER A 24 -6.34 -1.33 -13.84
N LEU A 25 -7.26 -1.48 -12.87
CA LEU A 25 -8.53 -0.75 -12.83
C LEU A 25 -8.29 0.76 -12.68
N GLY A 26 -8.78 1.52 -13.67
CA GLY A 26 -8.67 2.98 -13.68
C GLY A 26 -7.24 3.49 -13.92
N PHE A 27 -6.25 2.61 -14.15
CA PHE A 27 -4.87 3.04 -14.31
C PHE A 27 -4.65 3.84 -15.59
N LYS A 28 -5.25 3.38 -16.69
CA LYS A 28 -5.17 4.08 -17.97
C LYS A 28 -5.93 5.41 -17.91
N GLU A 29 -7.11 5.39 -17.33
CA GLU A 29 -8.06 6.51 -17.32
C GLU A 29 -7.62 7.62 -16.36
N VAL A 30 -7.06 7.24 -15.21
CA VAL A 30 -6.80 8.18 -14.11
C VAL A 30 -5.33 8.49 -13.92
N TYR A 31 -4.44 7.52 -14.18
CA TYR A 31 -2.98 7.69 -14.08
C TYR A 31 -2.31 7.73 -15.45
N GLN A 32 -3.08 7.85 -16.55
CA GLN A 32 -2.56 7.99 -17.91
C GLN A 32 -1.55 6.88 -18.31
N SER A 33 -1.71 5.68 -17.72
CA SER A 33 -0.77 4.56 -17.86
C SER A 33 0.66 4.84 -17.35
N SER A 34 0.83 5.80 -16.42
CA SER A 34 2.12 6.25 -15.91
C SER A 34 2.34 5.82 -14.46
N VAL A 35 3.28 4.91 -14.25
CA VAL A 35 3.71 4.48 -12.90
C VAL A 35 4.36 5.64 -12.15
N ALA A 36 5.05 6.53 -12.86
CA ALA A 36 5.60 7.75 -12.27
C ALA A 36 4.50 8.69 -11.75
N GLU A 37 3.37 8.81 -12.46
CA GLU A 37 2.23 9.59 -11.99
C GLU A 37 1.59 8.95 -10.75
N ALA A 38 1.46 7.62 -10.74
CA ALA A 38 0.99 6.86 -9.59
C ALA A 38 1.89 7.09 -8.36
N ARG A 39 3.22 7.01 -8.54
CA ARG A 39 4.21 7.29 -7.50
C ARG A 39 4.09 8.71 -6.95
N SER A 40 4.05 9.72 -7.82
CA SER A 40 3.92 11.12 -7.39
C SER A 40 2.65 11.35 -6.59
N HIS A 41 1.52 10.75 -7.02
CA HIS A 41 0.25 10.85 -6.29
C HIS A 41 0.31 10.21 -4.90
N LEU A 42 0.96 9.05 -4.77
CA LEU A 42 1.17 8.39 -3.47
C LEU A 42 2.04 9.26 -2.55
N GLU A 43 3.20 9.72 -3.03
CA GLU A 43 4.12 10.53 -2.24
C GLU A 43 3.45 11.83 -1.76
N GLU A 44 2.70 12.51 -2.62
CA GLU A 44 1.94 13.69 -2.23
C GLU A 44 0.89 13.37 -1.16
N SER A 45 0.17 12.26 -1.33
CA SER A 45 -0.85 11.83 -0.37
C SER A 45 -0.24 11.50 1.00
N LEU A 46 0.85 10.73 1.04
CA LEU A 46 1.58 10.38 2.26
C LEU A 46 2.16 11.61 2.96
N ARG A 47 2.76 12.56 2.22
CA ARG A 47 3.23 13.84 2.78
C ARG A 47 2.10 14.65 3.41
N ARG A 48 0.92 14.66 2.79
CA ARG A 48 -0.25 15.35 3.37
C ARG A 48 -0.63 14.72 4.69
N ILE A 49 -0.66 13.40 4.80
CA ILE A 49 -1.00 12.68 6.04
C ILE A 49 0.06 12.92 7.12
N GLY A 50 1.35 12.89 6.77
CA GLY A 50 2.44 13.19 7.69
C GLY A 50 2.37 14.60 8.29
N LYS A 51 1.71 15.54 7.61
CA LYS A 51 1.50 16.92 8.06
C LYS A 51 0.22 17.14 8.87
N ILE A 52 -0.72 16.19 8.90
CA ILE A 52 -1.96 16.37 9.67
C ILE A 52 -1.62 16.37 11.17
N ASP A 53 -2.17 17.34 11.92
CA ASP A 53 -1.98 17.43 13.36
C ASP A 53 -2.40 16.12 14.03
N ARG A 54 -1.46 15.57 14.81
CA ARG A 54 -1.60 14.39 15.66
C ARG A 54 -2.93 14.34 16.43
N ARG A 55 -3.44 15.48 16.89
CA ARG A 55 -4.70 15.55 17.66
C ARG A 55 -5.94 15.34 16.79
N GLU A 56 -5.90 15.74 15.53
CA GLU A 56 -7.02 15.59 14.59
C GLU A 56 -7.11 14.16 14.05
N LEU A 57 -5.94 13.53 13.86
CA LEU A 57 -5.87 12.17 13.36
C LEU A 57 -6.23 11.10 14.42
N VAL A 58 -5.80 11.27 15.67
CA VAL A 58 -6.13 10.35 16.78
C VAL A 58 -7.64 10.30 17.06
N ARG A 59 -8.39 11.36 16.75
CA ARG A 59 -9.86 11.37 16.86
C ARG A 59 -10.56 10.59 15.77
N SER A 60 -9.90 10.37 14.62
CA SER A 60 -10.47 9.70 13.45
C SER A 60 -9.94 8.28 13.24
N LEU A 61 -8.76 7.95 13.79
CA LEU A 61 -8.14 6.63 13.73
C LEU A 61 -7.60 6.26 15.13
N PRO A 62 -8.14 5.22 15.80
CA PRO A 62 -7.76 4.86 17.17
C PRO A 62 -6.30 4.39 17.30
N HIS A 63 -5.59 4.15 16.20
CA HIS A 63 -4.18 3.81 16.15
C HIS A 63 -3.44 4.70 15.15
N HIS A 64 -2.29 5.23 15.59
CA HIS A 64 -1.66 6.39 14.99
C HIS A 64 -0.72 6.01 13.83
N PRO A 65 -0.81 6.64 12.64
CA PRO A 65 0.13 6.41 11.55
C PRO A 65 1.58 6.85 11.81
N ILE A 66 1.88 7.61 12.87
CA ILE A 66 3.25 8.03 13.21
C ILE A 66 4.04 6.90 13.87
N ASP A 67 3.39 5.91 14.46
CA ASP A 67 4.06 4.69 14.93
C ASP A 67 4.15 3.62 13.82
N THR A 68 3.71 3.98 12.61
CA THR A 68 3.82 3.08 11.46
C THR A 68 5.26 2.96 11.03
N SER A 69 5.69 1.72 10.98
CA SER A 69 7.02 1.30 10.58
C SER A 69 7.14 1.18 9.07
N TYR A 70 6.07 0.74 8.40
CA TYR A 70 5.97 0.74 6.95
C TYR A 70 4.52 0.65 6.47
N PHE A 71 4.31 1.03 5.22
CA PHE A 71 3.04 0.91 4.51
C PHE A 71 3.09 -0.13 3.40
N ILE A 72 1.97 -0.80 3.20
CA ILE A 72 1.64 -1.48 1.94
C ILE A 72 0.42 -0.77 1.37
N CYS A 73 0.58 -0.12 0.21
CA CYS A 73 -0.53 0.55 -0.45
C CYS A 73 -0.83 -0.06 -1.83
N ILE A 74 -2.07 0.14 -2.29
CA ILE A 74 -2.56 -0.32 -3.58
C ILE A 74 -3.24 0.86 -4.26
N LEU A 75 -2.73 1.19 -5.44
CA LEU A 75 -3.14 2.34 -6.23
C LEU A 75 -4.07 1.86 -7.33
N TRP A 76 -5.24 2.48 -7.40
CA TRP A 76 -6.23 2.21 -8.44
C TRP A 76 -7.01 3.47 -8.75
N GLY A 77 -7.84 3.42 -9.79
CA GLY A 77 -8.72 4.52 -10.15
C GLY A 77 -10.15 4.06 -10.27
N ILE A 78 -11.09 4.96 -10.02
CA ILE A 78 -12.51 4.75 -10.37
C ILE A 78 -12.68 5.26 -11.80
N PRO A 79 -12.92 4.37 -12.79
CA PRO A 79 -13.19 4.79 -14.18
C PRO A 79 -14.27 5.87 -14.23
N ASP A 80 -14.21 6.75 -15.22
CA ASP A 80 -15.18 7.81 -15.49
C ASP A 80 -15.30 8.93 -14.43
N SER A 81 -14.63 8.81 -13.29
CA SER A 81 -14.70 9.81 -12.22
C SER A 81 -13.43 10.64 -12.05
N SER A 82 -12.35 10.30 -12.77
CA SER A 82 -10.98 10.82 -12.57
C SER A 82 -10.44 10.68 -11.13
N LYS A 83 -11.09 9.88 -10.27
CA LYS A 83 -10.68 9.72 -8.88
C LYS A 83 -9.57 8.69 -8.77
N LYS A 84 -8.43 9.14 -8.23
CA LYS A 84 -7.27 8.31 -7.86
C LYS A 84 -7.46 7.80 -6.44
N VAL A 85 -7.46 6.49 -6.26
CA VAL A 85 -7.65 5.83 -4.96
C VAL A 85 -6.34 5.22 -4.47
N ILE A 86 -6.13 5.27 -3.15
CA ILE A 86 -5.02 4.63 -2.45
C ILE A 86 -5.62 3.84 -1.27
N ASP A 87 -5.63 2.51 -1.40
CA ASP A 87 -5.90 1.61 -0.28
C ASP A 87 -4.59 1.40 0.46
N CYS A 88 -4.51 1.67 1.77
CA CYS A 88 -3.25 1.50 2.48
C CYS A 88 -3.40 0.70 3.78
N SER A 89 -2.36 -0.07 4.08
CA SER A 89 -2.23 -0.82 5.32
C SER A 89 -0.94 -0.41 6.00
N GLY A 90 -1.07 0.11 7.22
CA GLY A 90 0.05 0.45 8.08
C GLY A 90 0.39 -0.68 9.02
N TYR A 91 1.68 -0.87 9.26
CA TYR A 91 2.22 -1.86 10.17
C TYR A 91 3.10 -1.18 11.23
N THR A 92 2.89 -1.51 12.50
CA THR A 92 3.68 -0.97 13.63
C THR A 92 4.40 -2.11 14.36
N ASN A 93 5.20 -1.77 15.39
CA ASN A 93 5.79 -2.74 16.32
C ASN A 93 6.63 -3.86 15.64
N TYR A 94 7.41 -3.49 14.62
CA TYR A 94 8.23 -4.41 13.82
C TYR A 94 9.60 -4.76 14.43
N THR A 95 9.91 -4.35 15.66
CA THR A 95 11.27 -4.42 16.22
C THR A 95 11.78 -5.87 16.30
N GLY A 96 12.70 -6.23 15.39
CA GLY A 96 13.55 -7.42 15.46
C GLY A 96 13.01 -8.74 14.89
N TRP A 97 12.10 -8.72 13.88
CA TRP A 97 11.50 -9.91 13.22
C TRP A 97 12.26 -11.23 13.45
N PRO A 98 11.74 -12.11 14.33
CA PRO A 98 10.54 -12.89 14.01
C PRO A 98 9.40 -12.73 15.06
N GLY A 99 8.26 -12.26 14.57
CA GLY A 99 6.97 -12.07 15.24
C GLY A 99 5.95 -11.55 14.21
N ASN A 100 4.65 -11.48 14.53
CA ASN A 100 3.67 -10.81 13.68
C ASN A 100 3.67 -9.31 14.03
N PRO A 101 3.92 -8.39 13.07
CA PRO A 101 3.74 -6.97 13.33
C PRO A 101 2.25 -6.70 13.61
N ASP A 102 1.97 -5.66 14.39
CA ASP A 102 0.60 -5.17 14.54
C ASP A 102 0.18 -4.53 13.22
N GLN A 103 -0.99 -4.93 12.70
CA GLN A 103 -1.52 -4.42 11.44
C GLN A 103 -2.72 -3.49 11.70
N TYR A 104 -2.70 -2.32 11.08
CA TYR A 104 -3.83 -1.40 11.03
C TYR A 104 -4.13 -1.07 9.57
N SER A 105 -5.39 -1.24 9.16
CA SER A 105 -5.80 -0.92 7.79
C SER A 105 -6.57 0.39 7.77
N PHE A 106 -6.25 1.29 6.84
CA PHE A 106 -6.99 2.53 6.64
C PHE A 106 -6.99 2.92 5.17
N VAL A 107 -8.11 3.42 4.66
CA VAL A 107 -8.19 3.86 3.27
C VAL A 107 -8.00 5.37 3.24
N LEU A 108 -7.01 5.84 2.47
CA LEU A 108 -6.67 7.26 2.39
C LEU A 108 -7.69 8.10 1.62
N GLN A 109 -8.65 7.42 1.00
CA GLN A 109 -9.91 8.00 0.56
C GLN A 109 -11.03 7.08 1.04
N ARG A 110 -12.15 7.62 1.53
CA ARG A 110 -13.29 6.84 2.08
C ARG A 110 -14.02 6.00 1.03
N VAL A 111 -13.36 4.98 0.51
CA VAL A 111 -13.92 3.93 -0.34
C VAL A 111 -13.57 2.59 0.29
N ASN A 112 -14.44 1.60 0.09
CA ASN A 112 -14.18 0.25 0.59
C ASN A 112 -12.89 -0.28 -0.04
N THR A 113 -12.05 -0.94 0.75
CA THR A 113 -10.85 -1.64 0.25
C THR A 113 -11.25 -2.61 -0.86
N CYS A 114 -10.49 -2.62 -1.96
CA CYS A 114 -10.69 -3.60 -3.02
C CYS A 114 -10.42 -5.03 -2.49
N GLY A 115 -11.23 -6.02 -2.88
CA GLY A 115 -11.01 -7.43 -2.51
C GLY A 115 -9.62 -7.94 -2.89
N ASP A 116 -9.10 -7.47 -4.03
CA ASP A 116 -7.73 -7.77 -4.49
C ASP A 116 -6.68 -7.29 -3.50
N GLY A 117 -6.99 -6.22 -2.76
CA GLY A 117 -6.09 -5.72 -1.74
C GLY A 117 -5.91 -6.67 -0.57
N VAL A 118 -6.95 -7.40 -0.19
CA VAL A 118 -6.83 -8.44 0.84
C VAL A 118 -5.92 -9.58 0.36
N ILE A 119 -6.00 -9.94 -0.92
CA ILE A 119 -5.16 -10.99 -1.52
C ILE A 119 -3.68 -10.55 -1.54
N VAL A 120 -3.42 -9.29 -1.95
CA VAL A 120 -2.08 -8.69 -1.92
C VAL A 120 -1.49 -8.73 -0.51
N LEU A 121 -2.25 -8.30 0.49
CA LEU A 121 -1.77 -8.31 1.88
C LEU A 121 -1.45 -9.72 2.38
N GLY A 122 -2.25 -10.72 2.00
CA GLY A 122 -1.97 -12.12 2.32
C GLY A 122 -0.68 -12.63 1.69
N MET A 123 -0.41 -12.28 0.42
CA MET A 123 0.83 -12.66 -0.25
C MET A 123 2.05 -11.90 0.27
N GLU A 124 1.90 -10.63 0.60
CA GLU A 124 2.95 -9.86 1.26
C GLU A 124 3.29 -10.46 2.61
N GLU A 125 2.30 -10.89 3.41
CA GLU A 125 2.53 -11.60 4.66
C GLU A 125 3.30 -12.93 4.46
N GLU A 126 2.96 -13.71 3.43
CA GLU A 126 3.71 -14.92 3.06
C GLU A 126 5.17 -14.61 2.67
N HIS A 127 5.39 -13.54 1.90
CA HIS A 127 6.71 -13.11 1.47
C HIS A 127 7.54 -12.58 2.63
N ARG A 128 6.95 -11.71 3.45
CA ARG A 128 7.50 -11.14 4.67
C ARG A 128 8.12 -12.19 5.59
N ARG A 129 7.38 -13.29 5.84
CA ARG A 129 7.83 -14.42 6.67
C ARG A 129 9.10 -15.11 6.18
N LYS A 130 9.49 -14.88 4.92
CA LYS A 130 10.68 -15.48 4.29
C LYS A 130 11.88 -14.53 4.26
N THR A 131 11.69 -13.26 4.64
CA THR A 131 12.73 -12.22 4.63
C THR A 131 13.32 -12.03 6.03
N ARG A 132 14.56 -11.55 6.12
CA ARG A 132 15.28 -11.37 7.40
C ARG A 132 14.96 -10.03 8.06
N GLY A 133 14.27 -9.12 7.38
CA GLY A 133 13.93 -7.81 7.91
C GLY A 133 13.31 -6.88 6.88
N LEU A 134 12.85 -5.73 7.36
CA LEU A 134 12.08 -4.75 6.57
C LEU A 134 12.81 -4.29 5.30
N LYS A 135 14.12 -4.06 5.38
CA LYS A 135 14.91 -3.59 4.23
C LYS A 135 14.95 -4.61 3.09
N GLU A 136 15.03 -5.90 3.41
CA GLU A 136 14.99 -6.99 2.41
C GLU A 136 13.59 -7.10 1.84
N PHE A 137 12.57 -7.16 2.70
CA PHE A 137 11.15 -7.20 2.34
C PHE A 137 10.69 -6.07 1.40
N LEU A 138 11.18 -4.85 1.62
CA LEU A 138 10.81 -3.71 0.77
C LEU A 138 11.58 -3.69 -0.55
N LYS A 139 12.78 -4.27 -0.61
CA LYS A 139 13.56 -4.37 -1.84
C LYS A 139 13.04 -5.47 -2.76
N GLU A 140 12.60 -6.57 -2.16
CA GLU A 140 12.09 -7.72 -2.89
C GLU A 140 10.59 -7.56 -3.16
N GLY A 141 10.16 -7.84 -4.40
CA GLY A 141 8.75 -7.92 -4.74
C GLY A 141 8.23 -9.34 -4.62
N ILE A 142 6.91 -9.47 -4.46
CA ILE A 142 6.25 -10.72 -4.78
C ILE A 142 6.18 -10.90 -6.30
N ASP A 143 6.17 -12.16 -6.76
CA ASP A 143 5.98 -12.46 -8.17
C ASP A 143 4.57 -12.03 -8.62
N LEU A 144 4.51 -10.98 -9.44
CA LEU A 144 3.24 -10.45 -9.96
C LEU A 144 2.47 -11.47 -10.80
N ARG A 145 3.13 -12.46 -11.42
CA ARG A 145 2.44 -13.52 -12.18
C ARG A 145 1.70 -14.45 -11.23
N GLU A 146 2.35 -14.87 -10.15
CA GLU A 146 1.73 -15.69 -9.12
C GLU A 146 0.58 -14.94 -8.44
N LEU A 147 0.78 -13.65 -8.14
CA LEU A 147 -0.24 -12.80 -7.55
C LEU A 147 -1.46 -12.66 -8.45
N ASN A 148 -1.25 -12.37 -9.73
CA ASN A 148 -2.34 -12.28 -10.70
C ASN A 148 -3.08 -13.62 -10.87
N ARG A 149 -2.37 -14.75 -10.77
CA ARG A 149 -3.01 -16.09 -10.77
C ARG A 149 -3.93 -16.31 -9.56
N ARG A 150 -3.61 -15.74 -8.40
CA ARG A 150 -4.45 -15.83 -7.19
C ARG A 150 -5.63 -14.86 -7.20
N ILE A 151 -5.50 -13.70 -7.86
CA ILE A 151 -6.56 -12.71 -8.01
C ILE A 151 -7.63 -13.15 -9.02
N GLN A 152 -7.25 -13.85 -10.08
CA GLN A 152 -8.21 -14.26 -11.10
C GLN A 152 -9.21 -15.31 -10.57
N PRO A 153 -10.51 -15.19 -10.90
CA PRO A 153 -11.49 -16.20 -10.54
C PRO A 153 -11.07 -17.55 -11.09
N ARG A 154 -11.16 -18.61 -10.29
CA ARG A 154 -11.07 -19.98 -10.81
C ARG A 154 -12.31 -20.22 -11.66
N SER A 155 -12.13 -20.21 -12.98
CA SER A 155 -13.14 -20.60 -13.97
C SER A 155 -13.55 -22.05 -13.80
#